data_AF-A0ABD3JY99-F1
#
_entry.id   AF-A0ABD3JY99-F1
#
_cell.length_a   1.000
_cell.length_b   1.000
_cell.length_c   1.000
_cell.angle_alpha   90.00
_cell.angle_beta   90.00
_cell.angle_gamma   90.00
#
_symmetry.space_group_name_H-M   'P 1'
#
loop_
_entity.id
_entity.type
_entity.pdbx_description
1 polymer ?
#
loop_
_entity_poly.entity_id
_entity_poly.type
_entity_poly.pdbx_seq_one_letter_code
_entity_poly.pdbx_strand_id
1 'polypeptide(L)'
;MAHNSRVAMFVPLSILMVLVISNGLVREAGVAGECRRTWIGLAAASLSPCLGAAKGAQAKVPPPCCAKVNALIRTSPRCLCAVPLSPLAKQTGILPATAIPIPKRCNIRSRPAGKKCGRYTVP
;
A
#
# COMPACT_ATOMS: atom_id res chain seq x y z
N MET A 1 -40.58 26.79 -20.55
CA MET A 1 -40.31 25.35 -20.31
C MET A 1 -39.03 24.97 -21.04
N ALA A 2 -37.84 25.17 -20.46
CA ALA A 2 -36.55 24.84 -21.13
C ALA A 2 -35.36 24.62 -20.17
N HIS A 3 -35.52 24.95 -18.87
CA HIS A 3 -34.44 24.84 -17.88
C HIS A 3 -34.33 23.43 -17.27
N ASN A 4 -35.42 22.67 -17.25
CA ASN A 4 -35.48 21.33 -16.64
C ASN A 4 -34.84 20.24 -17.52
N SER A 5 -34.84 20.41 -18.85
CA SER A 5 -34.25 19.44 -19.78
C SER A 5 -32.73 19.49 -19.85
N ARG A 6 -32.11 20.66 -19.61
CA ARG A 6 -30.64 20.77 -19.58
C ARG A 6 -30.07 20.01 -18.39
N VAL A 7 -30.66 20.18 -17.21
CA VAL A 7 -30.26 19.47 -15.98
C VAL A 7 -30.44 17.96 -16.15
N ALA A 8 -31.55 17.52 -16.75
CA ALA A 8 -31.81 16.10 -17.02
C ALA A 8 -30.81 15.44 -17.98
N MET A 9 -30.13 16.21 -18.85
CA MET A 9 -29.08 15.71 -19.75
C MET A 9 -27.69 15.70 -19.11
N PHE A 10 -27.41 16.62 -18.17
CA PHE A 10 -26.17 16.64 -17.40
C PHE A 10 -26.13 15.56 -16.31
N VAL A 11 -27.27 15.16 -15.77
CA VAL A 11 -27.39 14.10 -14.76
C VAL A 11 -26.83 12.76 -15.26
N PRO A 12 -27.23 12.20 -16.42
CA PRO A 12 -26.69 10.95 -16.91
C PRO A 12 -25.22 11.07 -17.31
N LEU A 13 -24.77 12.23 -17.83
CA LEU A 13 -23.38 12.45 -18.20
C LEU A 13 -22.47 12.53 -16.96
N SER A 14 -22.94 13.20 -15.90
CA SER A 14 -22.26 13.27 -14.60
C SER A 14 -22.20 11.90 -13.92
N ILE A 15 -23.31 11.14 -13.98
CA ILE A 15 -23.37 9.76 -13.48
C ILE A 15 -22.41 8.86 -14.25
N LEU A 16 -22.37 8.95 -15.58
CA LEU A 16 -21.45 8.19 -16.43
C LEU A 16 -19.99 8.54 -16.13
N MET A 17 -19.68 9.82 -15.92
CA MET A 17 -18.35 10.28 -15.55
C MET A 17 -17.93 9.76 -14.16
N VAL A 18 -18.83 9.76 -13.17
CA VAL A 18 -18.61 9.16 -11.85
C VAL A 18 -18.41 7.64 -11.96
N LEU A 19 -19.18 6.94 -12.80
CA LEU A 19 -19.02 5.51 -13.07
C LEU A 19 -17.70 5.20 -13.78
N VAL A 20 -17.23 6.05 -14.70
CA VAL A 20 -15.93 5.89 -15.37
C VAL A 20 -14.77 6.14 -14.40
N ILE A 21 -14.86 7.14 -13.51
CA ILE A 21 -13.87 7.37 -12.44
C ILE A 21 -13.85 6.16 -11.47
N SER A 22 -15.02 5.61 -11.16
CA SER A 22 -15.14 4.44 -10.29
C SER A 22 -14.58 3.17 -10.94
N ASN A 23 -14.90 2.91 -12.21
CA ASN A 23 -14.40 1.75 -12.96
C ASN A 23 -12.92 1.85 -13.32
N GLY A 24 -12.39 3.06 -13.51
CA GLY A 24 -10.93 3.31 -13.64
C GLY A 24 -10.15 2.97 -12.36
N LEU A 25 -10.83 2.89 -11.22
CA LEU A 25 -10.27 2.50 -9.92
C LEU A 25 -10.40 1.00 -9.62
N VAL A 26 -11.17 0.24 -10.42
CA VAL A 26 -11.42 -1.20 -10.24
C VAL A 26 -10.64 -2.01 -11.27
N ARG A 27 -9.32 -1.82 -11.32
CA ARG A 27 -8.41 -2.84 -11.86
C ARG A 27 -7.13 -2.90 -11.04
N GLU A 28 -7.25 -3.26 -9.77
CA GLU A 28 -6.18 -3.95 -9.06
C GLU A 28 -6.68 -5.34 -8.70
N ALA A 29 -6.58 -6.24 -9.70
CA ALA A 29 -6.65 -7.67 -9.49
C ALA A 29 -5.44 -8.07 -8.63
N GLY A 30 -5.65 -8.10 -7.32
CA GLY A 30 -4.69 -8.56 -6.33
C GLY A 30 -5.39 -8.59 -4.99
N VAL A 31 -5.66 -9.81 -4.50
CA VAL A 31 -6.29 -10.09 -3.21
C VAL A 31 -5.57 -9.33 -2.09
N ALA A 32 -6.03 -8.12 -1.77
CA ALA A 32 -5.51 -7.27 -0.68
C ALA A 32 -6.62 -6.35 -0.12
N GLY A 33 -7.88 -6.78 -0.20
CA GLY A 33 -9.04 -6.01 0.28
C GLY A 33 -9.13 -5.84 1.81
N GLU A 34 -8.23 -6.43 2.59
CA GLU A 34 -8.23 -6.33 4.06
C GLU A 34 -7.55 -5.04 4.57
N CYS A 35 -6.69 -4.42 3.76
CA CYS A 35 -5.91 -3.26 4.19
C CYS A 35 -6.51 -1.97 3.62
N ARG A 36 -7.26 -1.21 4.43
CA ARG A 36 -7.89 0.05 4.00
C ARG A 36 -6.81 1.01 3.48
N ARG A 37 -7.07 1.66 2.35
CA ARG A 37 -6.14 2.61 1.68
C ARG A 37 -5.63 3.71 2.63
N THR A 38 -6.45 4.15 3.57
CA THR A 38 -6.08 5.09 4.65
C THR A 38 -5.00 4.52 5.58
N TRP A 39 -5.12 3.25 5.95
CA TRP A 39 -4.14 2.54 6.79
C TRP A 39 -2.83 2.31 6.06
N ILE A 40 -2.87 2.06 4.74
CA ILE A 40 -1.68 1.99 3.89
C ILE A 40 -0.96 3.33 3.88
N GLY A 41 -1.67 4.45 3.73
CA GLY A 41 -1.10 5.79 3.80
C GLY A 41 -0.48 6.12 5.16
N LEU A 42 -1.17 5.79 6.25
CA LEU A 42 -0.69 5.97 7.63
C LEU A 42 0.53 5.09 7.95
N ALA A 43 0.52 3.84 7.49
CA ALA A 43 1.66 2.94 7.61
C ALA A 43 2.84 3.44 6.77
N ALA A 44 2.60 3.87 5.52
CA ALA A 44 3.64 4.44 4.67
C ALA A 44 4.25 5.72 5.25
N ALA A 45 3.43 6.62 5.80
CA ALA A 45 3.89 7.81 6.52
C ALA A 45 4.73 7.42 7.75
N SER A 46 4.28 6.43 8.52
CA SER A 46 5.02 5.88 9.66
C SER A 46 6.31 5.13 9.26
N LEU A 47 6.42 4.72 8.00
CA LEU A 47 7.58 4.06 7.40
C LEU A 47 8.49 5.04 6.66
N SER A 48 8.26 6.35 6.78
CA SER A 48 9.23 7.39 6.39
C SER A 48 10.67 7.08 6.84
N PRO A 49 10.95 6.70 8.11
CA PRO A 49 12.31 6.31 8.51
C PRO A 49 12.82 5.03 7.83
N CYS A 50 11.95 4.22 7.22
CA CYS A 50 12.34 3.03 6.47
C CYS A 50 12.65 3.30 5.00
N LEU A 51 12.39 4.50 4.46
CA LEU A 51 12.50 4.78 3.02
C LEU A 51 13.89 4.44 2.46
N GLY A 52 14.97 4.79 3.15
CA GLY A 52 16.33 4.42 2.73
C GLY A 52 16.52 2.90 2.66
N ALA A 53 16.10 2.19 3.71
CA ALA A 53 16.16 0.73 3.79
C ALA A 53 15.24 0.01 2.79
N ALA A 54 14.12 0.64 2.44
CA ALA A 54 13.11 0.15 1.48
C ALA A 54 13.49 0.43 0.02
N LYS A 55 14.52 1.25 -0.22
CA LYS A 55 15.12 1.49 -1.54
C LYS A 55 16.42 0.72 -1.73
N GLY A 56 17.18 0.48 -0.66
CA GLY A 56 18.50 -0.16 -0.73
C GLY A 56 18.62 -1.42 0.12
N ALA A 57 19.03 -2.53 -0.50
CA ALA A 57 19.32 -3.78 0.20
C ALA A 57 20.44 -3.63 1.26
N GLN A 58 21.39 -2.74 1.00
CA GLN A 58 22.53 -2.47 1.89
C GLN A 58 22.33 -1.27 2.83
N ALA A 59 21.28 -0.47 2.63
CA ALA A 59 21.05 0.75 3.41
C ALA A 59 20.72 0.41 4.87
N LYS A 60 21.47 0.94 5.84
CA LYS A 60 21.28 0.63 7.27
C LYS A 60 19.84 0.92 7.70
N VAL A 61 19.22 -0.03 8.42
CA VAL A 61 17.85 0.14 8.92
C VAL A 61 17.91 0.91 10.24
N PRO A 62 17.28 2.09 10.34
CA PRO A 62 17.31 2.84 11.59
C PRO A 62 16.42 2.16 12.64
N PRO A 63 16.78 2.20 13.94
CA PRO A 63 15.97 1.66 15.03
C PRO A 63 14.47 2.07 15.00
N PRO A 64 14.10 3.34 14.75
CA PRO A 64 12.69 3.74 14.65
C PRO A 64 11.95 3.04 13.51
N CYS A 65 12.63 2.72 12.40
CA CYS A 65 12.02 1.94 11.33
C CYS A 65 11.63 0.55 11.84
N CYS A 66 12.54 -0.15 12.54
CA CYS A 66 12.26 -1.47 13.08
C CYS A 66 11.12 -1.49 14.10
N ALA A 67 11.03 -0.46 14.95
CA ALA A 67 9.92 -0.33 15.89
C ALA A 67 8.56 -0.20 15.18
N LYS A 68 8.48 0.63 14.14
CA LYS A 68 7.24 0.81 13.35
C LYS A 68 6.88 -0.43 12.54
N VAL A 69 7.86 -1.10 11.94
CA VAL A 69 7.64 -2.38 11.24
C VAL A 69 7.16 -3.46 12.21
N ASN A 70 7.75 -3.56 13.40
CA ASN A 70 7.31 -4.50 14.42
C ASN A 70 5.88 -4.22 14.90
N ALA A 71 5.54 -2.94 15.12
CA ALA A 71 4.18 -2.54 15.45
C ALA A 71 3.20 -2.92 14.33
N LEU A 72 3.56 -2.67 13.06
CA LEU A 72 2.73 -3.05 11.92
C LEU A 72 2.52 -4.57 11.84
N ILE A 73 3.56 -5.37 12.07
CA ILE A 73 3.46 -6.84 12.09
C ILE A 73 2.50 -7.31 13.18
N ARG A 74 2.55 -6.68 14.37
CA ARG A 74 1.70 -7.04 15.50
C ARG A 74 0.24 -6.64 15.29
N THR A 75 0.00 -5.44 14.76
CA THR A 75 -1.36 -4.93 14.58
C THR A 75 -2.02 -5.46 13.31
N SER A 76 -1.26 -5.59 12.23
CA SER A 76 -1.78 -5.93 10.90
C SER A 76 -0.78 -6.72 10.05
N PRO A 77 -0.48 -7.99 10.40
CA PRO A 77 0.48 -8.83 9.67
C PRO A 77 0.05 -9.09 8.21
N ARG A 78 -1.25 -9.00 7.93
CA ARG A 78 -1.82 -9.17 6.59
C ARG A 78 -1.49 -7.99 5.67
N CYS A 79 -1.47 -6.78 6.24
CA CYS A 79 -1.16 -5.51 5.56
C CYS A 79 0.31 -5.33 5.17
N LEU A 80 1.22 -6.09 5.76
CA LEU A 80 2.66 -5.92 5.51
C LEU A 80 3.05 -6.05 4.04
N CYS A 81 2.39 -6.94 3.29
CA CYS A 81 2.63 -7.07 1.85
C CYS A 81 2.02 -5.92 1.05
N ALA A 82 0.90 -5.35 1.52
CA ALA A 82 0.16 -4.32 0.79
C ALA A 82 0.96 -3.02 0.73
N VAL A 83 1.62 -2.63 1.82
CA VAL A 83 2.37 -1.37 1.88
C VAL A 83 3.44 -1.22 0.79
N PRO A 84 4.42 -2.12 0.63
CA PRO A 84 5.44 -2.00 -0.41
C PRO A 84 4.91 -2.28 -1.82
N LEU A 85 3.76 -2.94 -1.95
CA LEU A 85 3.11 -3.20 -3.25
C LEU A 85 2.12 -2.10 -3.65
N SER A 86 1.89 -1.11 -2.79
CA SER A 86 0.92 -0.03 -3.05
C SER A 86 1.41 0.96 -4.10
N PRO A 87 0.50 1.67 -4.79
CA PRO A 87 0.86 2.70 -5.76
C PRO A 87 1.75 3.81 -5.15
N LEU A 88 1.55 4.15 -3.88
CA LEU A 88 2.39 5.10 -3.15
C LEU A 88 3.85 4.64 -3.01
N ALA A 89 4.05 3.34 -2.75
CA ALA A 89 5.39 2.76 -2.67
C ALA A 89 6.09 2.81 -4.03
N LYS A 90 5.35 2.53 -5.10
CA LYS A 90 5.85 2.65 -6.48
C LYS A 90 6.23 4.10 -6.82
N GLN A 91 5.39 5.08 -6.48
CA GLN A 91 5.65 6.51 -6.72
C GLN A 91 6.87 7.02 -5.96
N THR A 92 7.12 6.50 -4.76
CA THR A 92 8.25 6.90 -3.93
C THR A 92 9.53 6.13 -4.25
N GLY A 93 9.51 5.19 -5.20
CA GLY A 93 10.67 4.39 -5.62
C GLY A 93 11.03 3.26 -4.65
N ILE A 94 10.10 2.83 -3.80
CA ILE A 94 10.29 1.70 -2.89
C ILE A 94 10.31 0.40 -3.71
N LEU A 95 11.30 -0.45 -3.45
CA LEU A 95 11.46 -1.74 -4.12
C LEU A 95 10.92 -2.85 -3.22
N PRO A 96 9.92 -3.65 -3.66
CA PRO A 96 9.39 -4.75 -2.85
C PRO A 96 10.49 -5.75 -2.46
N ALA A 97 11.46 -5.96 -3.35
CA ALA A 97 12.62 -6.84 -3.14
C ALA A 97 13.46 -6.46 -1.91
N THR A 98 13.55 -5.17 -1.57
CA THR A 98 14.34 -4.67 -0.43
C THR A 98 13.47 -4.31 0.77
N ALA A 99 12.20 -3.95 0.54
CA ALA A 99 11.23 -3.62 1.58
C ALA A 99 10.68 -4.87 2.32
N ILE A 100 10.35 -5.94 1.60
CA ILE A 100 9.83 -7.20 2.17
C ILE A 100 10.83 -7.89 3.13
N PRO A 101 12.16 -7.89 2.90
CA PRO A 101 13.12 -8.43 3.86
C PRO A 101 13.44 -7.51 5.04
N ILE A 102 12.90 -6.29 5.14
CA ILE A 102 13.16 -5.38 6.28
C ILE A 102 12.89 -6.06 7.64
N PRO A 103 11.79 -6.80 7.86
CA PRO A 103 11.55 -7.48 9.14
C PRO A 103 12.68 -8.44 9.54
N LYS A 104 13.31 -9.10 8.55
CA LYS A 104 14.48 -9.97 8.77
C LYS A 104 15.71 -9.15 9.13
N ARG A 105 15.95 -8.03 8.44
CA ARG A 105 17.07 -7.11 8.73
C ARG A 105 16.95 -6.46 10.11
N CYS A 106 15.72 -6.23 10.57
CA CYS A 106 15.39 -5.77 11.92
C CYS A 106 15.43 -6.87 12.98
N ASN A 107 15.75 -8.11 12.62
CA ASN A 107 15.75 -9.27 13.51
C ASN A 107 14.43 -9.49 14.27
N ILE A 108 13.28 -9.21 13.63
CA ILE A 108 11.97 -9.40 14.23
C ILE A 108 11.62 -10.89 14.21
N ARG A 109 11.48 -11.50 15.40
CA ARG A 109 11.15 -12.93 15.53
C ARG A 109 9.72 -13.26 15.12
N SER A 110 8.76 -12.39 15.43
CA SER A 110 7.34 -12.57 15.10
C SER A 110 6.99 -12.21 13.65
N ARG A 111 7.99 -12.17 12.75
CA ARG A 111 7.75 -11.84 11.34
C ARG A 111 6.97 -12.98 10.65
N PRO A 112 6.08 -12.67 9.71
CA PRO A 112 5.32 -13.68 8.98
C PRO A 112 6.19 -14.37 7.91
N ALA A 113 7.23 -15.09 8.35
CA ALA A 113 8.15 -15.80 7.47
C ALA A 113 7.40 -16.85 6.63
N GLY A 114 7.76 -16.98 5.36
CA GLY A 114 7.07 -17.85 4.39
C GLY A 114 5.79 -17.26 3.80
N LYS A 115 5.32 -16.09 4.26
CA LYS A 115 4.16 -15.42 3.67
C LYS A 115 4.48 -14.95 2.26
N LYS A 116 3.63 -15.33 1.29
CA LYS A 116 3.72 -14.87 -0.10
C LYS A 116 3.10 -13.46 -0.23
N CYS A 117 3.91 -12.52 -0.71
CA CYS A 117 3.52 -11.17 -1.10
C CYS A 117 3.58 -11.07 -2.64
N GLY A 118 2.57 -11.60 -3.32
CA GLY A 118 2.57 -11.70 -4.78
C GLY A 118 3.69 -12.62 -5.28
N ARG A 119 4.67 -12.07 -5.99
CA ARG A 119 5.86 -12.79 -6.48
C ARG A 119 6.99 -12.91 -5.45
N TYR A 120 6.87 -12.20 -4.33
CA TYR A 120 7.89 -12.17 -3.27
C TYR A 120 7.48 -13.05 -2.09
N THR A 121 8.45 -13.53 -1.33
CA THR A 121 8.21 -14.28 -0.08
C THR A 121 8.94 -13.60 1.05
N VAL A 122 8.29 -13.46 2.21
CA VAL A 122 8.92 -12.92 3.42
C VAL A 122 9.95 -13.93 3.93
N PRO A 123 11.24 -13.55 4.03
CA PRO A 123 12.31 -14.45 4.49
C PRO A 123 12.40 -14.54 6.02
#